data_AF-A0A9X4E3Y2-F1
#
_entry.id   AF-A0A9X4E3Y2-F1
#
_cell.length_a   1.000
_cell.length_b   1.000
_cell.length_c   1.000
_cell.angle_alpha   90.00
_cell.angle_beta   90.00
_cell.angle_gamma   90.00
#
_symmetry.space_group_name_H-M   'P 1'
#
loop_
_entity.id
_entity.type
_entity.pdbx_description
1 polymer ?
#
loop_
_entity_poly.entity_id
_entity_poly.type
_entity_poly.pdbx_seq_one_letter_code
_entity_poly.pdbx_strand_id
1 'polypeptide(L)'
;MDWRADWKVGIENVLEVYHVDTVHPETFRTVTAGVWECADHGPHSTGTIGLTAETRRWWDGVAKRLKLTPLRTLTHYDHALIFPNLAIGLTAGLMASVQTYEPVYAPDGTVQPGRCHLRYRLSLAKGAEGASNAARVGVQAHLADFNRRLLAEDQAVAEAAWAGTVQADRPALLGLNEGRIRAFHAAWQAGMAGPI
;
A
#
# COMPACT_ATOMS: atom_id res chain seq x y z
N MET A 1 -5.29 -4.52 -11.81
CA MET A 1 -4.29 -5.59 -11.98
C MET A 1 -4.91 -6.84 -11.41
N ASP A 2 -4.76 -7.97 -12.10
CA ASP A 2 -5.38 -9.22 -11.69
C ASP A 2 -4.32 -10.10 -11.04
N TRP A 3 -4.55 -10.47 -9.78
CA TRP A 3 -3.60 -11.22 -8.98
C TRP A 3 -4.11 -12.64 -8.75
N ARG A 4 -3.18 -13.61 -8.76
CA ARG A 4 -3.44 -15.02 -8.41
C ARG A 4 -3.22 -15.28 -6.93
N ALA A 5 -3.76 -14.39 -6.10
CA ALA A 5 -3.74 -14.46 -4.64
C ALA A 5 -5.11 -14.04 -4.09
N ASP A 6 -5.44 -14.48 -2.88
CA ASP A 6 -6.63 -14.00 -2.18
C ASP A 6 -6.43 -12.52 -1.80
N TRP A 7 -7.50 -11.72 -1.82
CA TRP A 7 -7.43 -10.29 -1.51
C TRP A 7 -6.86 -10.01 -0.11
N LYS A 8 -7.06 -10.94 0.85
CA LYS A 8 -6.49 -10.84 2.21
C LYS A 8 -4.96 -10.94 2.18
N VAL A 9 -4.39 -11.81 1.33
CA VAL A 9 -2.93 -11.88 1.16
C VAL A 9 -2.40 -10.58 0.58
N GLY A 10 -3.13 -9.96 -0.34
CA GLY A 10 -2.79 -8.62 -0.84
C GLY A 10 -2.79 -7.56 0.25
N ILE A 11 -3.77 -7.57 1.16
CA ILE A 11 -3.80 -6.67 2.31
C ILE A 11 -2.69 -6.98 3.31
N GLU A 12 -2.43 -8.25 3.62
CA GLU A 12 -1.33 -8.66 4.50
C GLU A 12 0.02 -8.17 3.96
N ASN A 13 0.27 -8.32 2.65
CA ASN A 13 1.47 -7.79 1.99
C ASN A 13 1.62 -6.27 2.21
N VAL A 14 0.52 -5.51 2.19
CA VAL A 14 0.54 -4.06 2.46
C VAL A 14 0.75 -3.71 3.93
N LEU A 15 0.31 -4.57 4.85
CA LEU A 15 0.44 -4.35 6.30
C LEU A 15 1.80 -4.74 6.85
N GLU A 16 2.43 -5.72 6.20
CA GLU A 16 3.74 -6.24 6.48
C GLU A 16 4.80 -5.25 5.97
N VAL A 17 5.76 -4.85 6.81
CA VAL A 17 6.70 -3.76 6.50
C VAL A 17 8.17 -4.17 6.39
N TYR A 18 8.51 -5.38 6.83
CA TYR A 18 9.84 -5.99 6.71
C TYR A 18 10.15 -6.54 5.31
N HIS A 19 9.17 -6.87 4.44
CA HIS A 19 9.47 -7.30 3.06
C HIS A 19 10.14 -6.19 2.25
N VAL A 20 9.97 -4.92 2.63
CA VAL A 20 10.51 -3.77 1.89
C VAL A 20 11.99 -3.94 1.54
N ASP A 21 12.80 -4.40 2.50
CA ASP A 21 14.25 -4.55 2.30
C ASP A 21 14.61 -5.69 1.33
N THR A 22 13.76 -6.73 1.20
CA THR A 22 14.04 -7.93 0.41
C THR A 22 13.32 -7.97 -0.93
N VAL A 23 12.13 -7.38 -1.02
CA VAL A 23 11.25 -7.39 -2.20
C VAL A 23 11.39 -6.10 -3.01
N HIS A 24 11.67 -4.98 -2.35
CA HIS A 24 11.79 -3.66 -2.99
C HIS A 24 13.19 -3.04 -2.85
N PRO A 25 14.29 -3.78 -3.05
CA PRO A 25 15.64 -3.25 -2.83
C PRO A 25 15.96 -2.07 -3.77
N GLU A 26 15.37 -2.07 -4.97
CA GLU A 26 15.61 -1.07 -6.02
C GLU A 26 14.48 -0.02 -6.14
N THR A 27 13.34 -0.24 -5.48
CA THR A 27 12.17 0.63 -5.56
C THR A 27 11.92 1.30 -4.21
N PHE A 28 11.08 0.72 -3.36
CA PHE A 28 10.60 1.32 -2.12
C PHE A 28 11.71 1.58 -1.09
N ARG A 29 12.75 0.73 -1.05
CA ARG A 29 13.88 0.93 -0.14
C ARG A 29 14.70 2.19 -0.44
N THR A 30 14.75 2.60 -1.71
CA THR A 30 15.43 3.83 -2.14
C THR A 30 14.68 5.10 -1.72
N VAL A 31 13.40 4.95 -1.38
CA VAL A 31 12.47 6.05 -1.06
C VAL A 31 12.40 6.32 0.45
N THR A 32 12.49 5.28 1.27
CA THR A 32 12.23 5.34 2.71
C THR A 32 13.49 5.19 3.57
N ALA A 33 13.45 5.72 4.79
CA ALA A 33 14.52 5.64 5.76
C ALA A 33 13.97 5.69 7.20
N GLY A 34 14.62 4.93 8.10
CA GLY A 34 14.29 4.90 9.51
C GLY A 34 13.52 3.64 9.90
N VAL A 35 12.74 3.74 10.98
CA VAL A 35 11.94 2.64 11.54
C VAL A 35 10.47 2.95 11.31
N TRP A 36 9.69 1.90 11.06
CA TRP A 36 8.25 2.00 10.97
C TRP A 36 7.62 2.27 12.33
N GLU A 37 6.77 3.29 12.37
CA GLU A 37 5.90 3.60 13.51
C GLU A 37 4.48 3.20 13.15
N CYS A 38 3.97 2.16 13.80
CA CYS A 38 2.64 1.61 13.52
C CYS A 38 1.69 1.88 14.68
N ALA A 39 0.42 2.14 14.35
CA ALA A 39 -0.63 2.31 15.34
C ALA A 39 -1.95 1.65 14.86
N ASP A 40 -2.67 1.06 15.80
CA ASP A 40 -3.97 0.44 15.56
C ASP A 40 -5.10 1.40 15.97
N HIS A 41 -6.17 1.43 15.17
CA HIS A 41 -7.33 2.30 15.32
C HIS A 41 -8.61 1.47 15.16
N GLY A 42 -8.82 0.52 16.07
CA GLY A 42 -9.88 -0.47 15.94
C GLY A 42 -9.63 -1.40 14.74
N PRO A 43 -10.55 -1.50 13.77
CA PRO A 43 -10.33 -2.32 12.58
C PRO A 43 -9.33 -1.69 11.60
N HIS A 44 -9.03 -0.40 11.75
CA HIS A 44 -8.11 0.34 10.89
C HIS A 44 -6.69 0.36 11.49
N SER A 45 -5.68 0.63 10.66
CA SER A 45 -4.31 0.82 11.16
C SER A 45 -3.54 1.82 10.33
N THR A 46 -2.56 2.47 10.95
CA THR A 46 -1.62 3.39 10.29
C THR A 46 -0.19 2.92 10.47
N GLY A 47 0.67 3.27 9.52
CA GLY A 47 2.11 3.08 9.59
C GLY A 47 2.82 4.28 8.98
N THR A 48 3.85 4.79 9.62
CA THR A 48 4.64 5.92 9.12
C THR A 48 6.12 5.57 9.10
N ILE A 49 6.81 5.97 8.04
CA ILE A 49 8.28 5.87 7.94
C ILE A 49 8.87 7.12 7.28
N GLY A 50 10.08 7.48 7.71
CA GLY A 50 10.84 8.58 7.12
C GLY A 50 11.09 8.41 5.61
N LEU A 51 11.32 9.53 4.93
CA LEU A 51 11.81 9.57 3.56
C LEU A 51 13.32 9.83 3.55
N THR A 52 14.04 9.25 2.58
CA THR A 52 15.45 9.57 2.37
C THR A 52 15.64 11.05 2.04
N ALA A 53 16.84 11.58 2.29
CA ALA A 53 17.16 12.97 1.96
C ALA A 53 17.05 13.25 0.46
N GLU A 54 17.35 12.26 -0.39
CA GLU A 54 17.23 12.37 -1.84
C GLU A 54 15.77 12.45 -2.29
N THR A 55 14.92 11.55 -1.78
CA THR A 55 13.48 11.57 -2.08
C THR A 55 12.83 12.87 -1.63
N ARG A 56 13.21 13.41 -0.46
CA ARG A 56 12.72 14.73 -0.02
C ARG A 56 13.11 15.83 -0.99
N ARG A 57 14.39 15.91 -1.38
CA ARG A 57 14.86 16.91 -2.36
C ARG A 57 14.13 16.80 -3.70
N TRP A 58 13.87 15.58 -4.16
CA TRP A 58 13.12 15.35 -5.39
C TRP A 58 11.69 15.89 -5.28
N TRP A 59 10.98 15.56 -4.19
CA TRP A 59 9.62 16.06 -3.94
C TRP A 59 9.57 17.59 -3.77
N ASP A 60 10.56 18.21 -3.13
CA ASP A 60 10.68 19.66 -3.05
C ASP A 60 10.78 20.29 -4.45
N GLY A 61 11.59 19.68 -5.33
CA GLY A 61 11.70 20.07 -6.73
C GLY A 61 10.38 19.93 -7.49
N VAL A 62 9.67 18.82 -7.32
CA VAL A 62 8.35 18.58 -7.91
C VAL A 62 7.33 19.61 -7.41
N ALA A 63 7.26 19.83 -6.09
CA ALA A 63 6.35 20.79 -5.49
C ALA A 63 6.58 22.20 -6.04
N LYS A 64 7.85 22.63 -6.14
CA LYS A 64 8.21 23.92 -6.72
C LYS A 64 7.85 24.01 -8.20
N ARG A 65 8.19 23.00 -9.00
CA ARG A 65 7.99 23.00 -10.46
C ARG A 65 6.51 22.97 -10.85
N LEU A 66 5.72 22.21 -10.11
CA LEU A 66 4.29 22.02 -10.35
C LEU A 66 3.40 22.92 -9.47
N LYS A 67 4.02 23.77 -8.63
CA LYS A 67 3.34 24.67 -7.69
C LYS A 67 2.32 23.91 -6.82
N LEU A 68 2.72 22.76 -6.29
CA LEU A 68 1.88 21.94 -5.43
C LEU A 68 1.89 22.47 -4.01
N THR A 69 0.76 22.39 -3.33
CA THR A 69 0.67 22.68 -1.89
C THR A 69 0.70 21.37 -1.11
N PRO A 70 1.77 21.08 -0.34
CA PRO A 70 1.84 19.86 0.46
C PRO A 70 0.89 19.91 1.66
N LEU A 71 0.48 18.74 2.13
CA LEU A 71 -0.12 18.59 3.45
C LEU A 71 0.89 18.96 4.55
N ARG A 72 0.39 19.44 5.70
CA ARG A 72 1.24 19.90 6.82
C ARG A 72 1.56 18.82 7.84
N THR A 73 0.78 17.74 7.89
CA THR A 73 0.86 16.71 8.94
C THR A 73 1.26 15.33 8.44
N LEU A 74 1.02 15.02 7.18
CA LEU A 74 1.32 13.72 6.55
C LEU A 74 2.46 13.90 5.56
N THR A 75 3.65 14.22 6.09
CA THR A 75 4.83 14.67 5.33
C THR A 75 5.89 13.58 5.14
N HIS A 76 5.60 12.36 5.58
CA HIS A 76 6.50 11.22 5.52
C HIS A 76 6.05 10.27 4.39
N TYR A 77 6.45 9.00 4.44
CA TYR A 77 5.60 7.97 3.86
C TYR A 77 4.60 7.57 4.95
N ASP A 78 3.37 8.03 4.82
CA ASP A 78 2.29 7.82 5.77
C ASP A 78 1.28 6.87 5.12
N HIS A 79 1.07 5.72 5.74
CA HIS A 79 0.25 4.65 5.20
C HIS A 79 -0.93 4.35 6.13
N ALA A 80 -2.11 4.12 5.56
CA ALA A 80 -3.31 3.76 6.29
C ALA A 80 -3.99 2.56 5.63
N LEU A 81 -4.39 1.57 6.44
CA LEU A 81 -5.40 0.59 6.06
C LEU A 81 -6.75 1.04 6.61
N ILE A 82 -7.68 1.27 5.71
CA ILE A 82 -9.10 1.35 6.00
C ILE A 82 -9.70 -0.02 5.71
N PHE A 83 -9.87 -0.81 6.77
CA PHE A 83 -10.55 -2.11 6.71
C PHE A 83 -11.89 -2.05 5.95
N PRO A 84 -12.22 -3.07 5.13
CA PRO A 84 -11.49 -4.33 5.01
C PRO A 84 -10.32 -4.29 4.02
N ASN A 85 -10.39 -3.50 2.96
CA ASN A 85 -9.54 -3.73 1.79
C ASN A 85 -9.04 -2.47 1.09
N LEU A 86 -9.05 -1.31 1.75
CA LEU A 86 -8.60 -0.03 1.19
C LEU A 86 -7.29 0.40 1.85
N ALA A 87 -6.22 0.44 1.07
CA ALA A 87 -4.92 0.97 1.48
C ALA A 87 -4.68 2.36 0.89
N ILE A 88 -4.14 3.26 1.69
CA ILE A 88 -3.80 4.63 1.30
C ILE A 88 -2.35 4.89 1.69
N GLY A 89 -1.48 5.11 0.72
CA GLY A 89 -0.13 5.60 0.92
C GLY A 89 -0.04 7.08 0.55
N LEU A 90 0.48 7.90 1.45
CA LEU A 90 0.77 9.32 1.23
C LEU A 90 2.28 9.52 1.28
N THR A 91 2.83 10.19 0.27
CA THR A 91 4.27 10.45 0.17
C THR A 91 4.52 11.95 0.18
N ALA A 92 5.33 12.41 1.14
CA ALA A 92 5.77 13.79 1.29
C ALA A 92 4.64 14.83 1.38
N GLY A 93 3.42 14.41 1.71
CA GLY A 93 2.23 15.25 1.68
C GLY A 93 1.83 15.74 0.28
N LEU A 94 2.42 15.18 -0.78
CA LEU A 94 2.30 15.66 -2.16
C LEU A 94 1.69 14.65 -3.11
N MET A 95 1.71 13.36 -2.77
CA MET A 95 1.15 12.30 -3.59
C MET A 95 0.39 11.31 -2.72
N ALA A 96 -0.76 10.86 -3.22
CA ALA A 96 -1.53 9.77 -2.66
C ALA A 96 -1.59 8.60 -3.65
N SER A 97 -1.32 7.39 -3.17
CA SER A 97 -1.66 6.13 -3.82
C SER A 97 -2.81 5.52 -3.04
N VAL A 98 -3.97 5.40 -3.69
CA VAL A 98 -5.16 4.78 -3.11
C VAL A 98 -5.35 3.44 -3.79
N GLN A 99 -5.41 2.36 -3.03
CA GLN A 99 -5.43 0.99 -3.53
C GLN A 99 -6.56 0.18 -2.88
N THR A 100 -7.30 -0.57 -3.68
CA THR A 100 -8.33 -1.48 -3.20
C THR A 100 -8.04 -2.89 -3.69
N TYR A 101 -8.04 -3.86 -2.78
CA TYR A 101 -7.90 -5.28 -3.09
C TYR A 101 -9.29 -5.92 -3.12
N GLU A 102 -9.88 -6.03 -4.30
CA GLU A 102 -11.25 -6.49 -4.48
C GLU A 102 -11.30 -8.02 -4.60
N PRO A 103 -12.14 -8.74 -3.83
CA PRO A 103 -12.37 -10.16 -4.06
C PRO A 103 -12.99 -10.40 -5.44
N VAL A 104 -12.61 -11.50 -6.07
CA VAL A 104 -13.30 -12.00 -7.26
C VAL A 104 -14.45 -12.91 -6.80
N TYR A 105 -15.61 -12.78 -7.43
CA TYR A 105 -16.79 -13.59 -7.11
C TYR A 105 -17.08 -14.59 -8.23
N ALA A 106 -17.41 -15.82 -7.84
CA ALA A 106 -17.93 -16.83 -8.75
C ALA A 106 -19.38 -16.50 -9.17
N PRO A 107 -19.91 -17.13 -10.23
CA PRO A 107 -21.27 -16.87 -10.70
C PRO A 107 -22.39 -17.11 -9.66
N ASP A 108 -22.12 -17.95 -8.66
CA ASP A 108 -23.03 -18.22 -7.54
C ASP A 108 -22.98 -17.16 -6.42
N GLY A 109 -22.18 -16.10 -6.61
CA GLY A 109 -22.01 -15.01 -5.65
C GLY A 109 -21.03 -15.32 -4.51
N THR A 110 -20.38 -16.49 -4.52
CA THR A 110 -19.34 -16.80 -3.52
C THR A 110 -18.00 -16.17 -3.89
N VAL A 111 -17.19 -15.81 -2.89
CA VAL A 111 -15.82 -15.32 -3.13
C VAL A 111 -14.98 -16.47 -3.67
N GLN A 112 -14.32 -16.27 -4.82
CA GLN A 112 -13.36 -17.19 -5.40
C GLN A 112 -11.99 -17.00 -4.71
N PRO A 113 -11.53 -17.94 -3.88
CA PRO A 113 -10.24 -17.81 -3.21
C PRO A 113 -9.07 -17.81 -4.22
N GLY A 114 -7.98 -17.14 -3.87
CA GLY A 114 -6.79 -17.10 -4.72
C GLY A 114 -6.92 -16.22 -5.96
N ARG A 115 -7.92 -15.35 -6.00
CA ARG A 115 -8.09 -14.31 -7.02
C ARG A 115 -8.51 -13.00 -6.38
N CYS A 116 -7.85 -11.92 -6.78
CA CYS A 116 -8.30 -10.56 -6.45
C CYS A 116 -7.99 -9.59 -7.59
N HIS A 117 -8.75 -8.50 -7.63
CA HIS A 117 -8.46 -7.34 -8.47
C HIS A 117 -7.85 -6.23 -7.62
N LEU A 118 -6.58 -5.90 -7.87
CA LEU A 118 -5.97 -4.68 -7.35
C LEU A 118 -6.38 -3.51 -8.23
N ARG A 119 -7.14 -2.57 -7.67
CA ARG A 119 -7.41 -1.27 -8.28
C ARG A 119 -6.61 -0.21 -7.57
N TYR A 120 -5.98 0.70 -8.33
CA TYR A 120 -5.25 1.80 -7.73
C TYR A 120 -5.45 3.11 -8.47
N ARG A 121 -5.24 4.21 -7.74
CA ARG A 121 -5.21 5.56 -8.28
C ARG A 121 -4.08 6.35 -7.64
N LEU A 122 -3.27 6.98 -8.47
CA LEU A 122 -2.29 7.98 -8.05
C LEU A 122 -2.89 9.38 -8.18
N SER A 123 -2.73 10.19 -7.15
CA SER A 123 -3.18 11.58 -7.14
C SER A 123 -2.08 12.49 -6.61
N LEU A 124 -1.75 13.54 -7.36
CA LEU A 124 -0.89 14.61 -6.87
C LEU A 124 -1.73 15.63 -6.09
N ALA A 125 -1.10 16.28 -5.12
CA ALA A 125 -1.67 17.43 -4.43
C ALA A 125 -2.12 18.50 -5.43
N LYS A 126 -3.06 19.35 -5.01
CA LYS A 126 -3.59 20.40 -5.86
C LYS A 126 -2.47 21.38 -6.25
N GLY A 127 -2.29 21.56 -7.55
CA GLY A 127 -1.40 22.57 -8.11
C GLY A 127 -2.10 23.91 -8.28
N ALA A 128 -1.33 25.00 -8.24
CA ALA A 128 -1.80 26.34 -8.61
C ALA A 128 -1.79 26.57 -10.13
N GLU A 129 -2.45 27.65 -10.57
CA GLU A 129 -2.45 28.07 -11.98
C GLU A 129 -1.03 28.38 -12.50
N GLY A 130 -0.84 28.14 -13.80
CA GLY A 130 0.45 28.34 -14.47
C GLY A 130 1.54 27.35 -14.07
N ALA A 131 1.17 26.14 -13.62
CA ALA A 131 2.09 25.02 -13.51
C ALA A 131 2.47 24.49 -14.90
N SER A 132 3.70 23.99 -15.06
CA SER A 132 4.15 23.45 -16.35
C SER A 132 3.43 22.13 -16.67
N ASN A 133 2.64 22.12 -17.74
CA ASN A 133 1.95 20.90 -18.19
C ASN A 133 2.93 19.79 -18.59
N ALA A 134 3.99 20.13 -19.33
CA ALA A 134 5.03 19.16 -19.71
C ALA A 134 5.72 18.53 -18.48
N ALA A 135 6.05 19.34 -17.46
CA ALA A 135 6.60 18.82 -16.22
C ALA A 135 5.60 17.93 -15.47
N ARG A 136 4.31 18.30 -15.45
CA ARG A 136 3.26 17.50 -14.82
C ARG A 136 3.14 16.13 -15.49
N VAL A 137 3.10 16.09 -16.82
CA VAL A 137 3.04 14.83 -17.59
C VAL A 137 4.26 13.97 -17.29
N GLY A 138 5.46 14.55 -17.28
CA GLY A 138 6.70 13.81 -16.97
C GLY A 138 6.69 13.22 -15.55
N VAL A 139 6.29 14.00 -14.54
CA VAL A 139 6.17 13.52 -13.16
C VAL A 139 5.11 12.43 -13.04
N GLN A 140 3.95 12.59 -13.66
CA GLN A 140 2.89 11.59 -13.64
C GLN A 140 3.33 10.28 -14.30
N ALA A 141 4.01 10.35 -15.44
CA ALA A 141 4.55 9.18 -16.13
C ALA A 141 5.60 8.45 -15.28
N HIS A 142 6.52 9.19 -14.66
CA HIS A 142 7.52 8.63 -13.75
C HIS A 142 6.87 7.92 -12.55
N LEU A 143 5.89 8.56 -11.90
CA LEU A 143 5.18 7.98 -10.75
C LEU A 143 4.36 6.75 -11.14
N ALA A 144 3.70 6.78 -12.30
CA ALA A 144 2.95 5.63 -12.81
C ALA A 144 3.86 4.45 -13.12
N ASP A 145 5.02 4.69 -13.73
CA ASP A 145 6.00 3.63 -13.98
C ASP A 145 6.56 3.04 -12.69
N PHE A 146 6.99 3.90 -11.76
CA PHE A 146 7.49 3.47 -10.45
C PHE A 146 6.46 2.61 -9.70
N ASN A 147 5.22 3.08 -9.61
CA ASN A 147 4.15 2.35 -8.91
C ASN A 147 3.84 1.01 -9.58
N ARG A 148 3.87 0.94 -10.91
CA ARG A 148 3.64 -0.32 -11.63
C ARG A 148 4.74 -1.34 -11.37
N ARG A 149 6.01 -0.92 -11.29
CA ARG A 149 7.13 -1.80 -10.95
C ARG A 149 6.99 -2.32 -9.52
N LEU A 150 6.75 -1.43 -8.57
CA LEU A 150 6.51 -1.78 -7.17
C LEU A 150 5.37 -2.79 -7.02
N LEU A 151 4.21 -2.53 -7.64
CA LEU A 151 3.07 -3.45 -7.58
C LEU A 151 3.30 -4.79 -8.27
N ALA A 152 4.18 -4.84 -9.28
CA ALA A 152 4.54 -6.10 -9.92
C ALA A 152 5.46 -6.95 -9.02
N GLU A 153 6.36 -6.31 -8.27
CA GLU A 153 7.19 -6.95 -7.25
C GLU A 153 6.30 -7.54 -6.14
N ASP A 154 5.36 -6.76 -5.62
CA ASP A 154 4.36 -7.22 -4.64
C ASP A 154 3.52 -8.40 -5.16
N GLN A 155 3.03 -8.27 -6.40
CA GLN A 155 2.20 -9.30 -7.01
C GLN A 155 2.92 -10.65 -7.04
N ALA A 156 4.20 -10.68 -7.43
CA ALA A 156 4.97 -11.91 -7.52
C ALA A 156 5.08 -12.61 -6.15
N VAL A 157 5.33 -11.83 -5.09
CA VAL A 157 5.47 -12.36 -3.72
C VAL A 157 4.13 -12.82 -3.17
N ALA A 158 3.06 -12.03 -3.34
CA ALA A 158 1.73 -12.38 -2.88
C ALA A 158 1.20 -13.66 -3.55
N GLU A 159 1.43 -13.83 -4.86
CA GLU A 159 1.05 -15.04 -5.58
C GLU A 159 1.85 -16.27 -5.12
N ALA A 160 3.14 -16.11 -4.85
CA ALA A 160 3.98 -17.18 -4.32
C ALA A 160 3.55 -17.57 -2.89
N ALA A 161 3.30 -16.59 -2.03
CA ALA A 161 2.81 -16.82 -0.67
C ALA A 161 1.46 -17.55 -0.69
N TRP A 162 0.51 -17.10 -1.52
CA TRP A 162 -0.77 -17.78 -1.69
C TRP A 162 -0.61 -19.23 -2.15
N ALA A 163 0.23 -19.49 -3.16
CA ALA A 163 0.49 -20.85 -3.62
C ALA A 163 1.00 -21.77 -2.49
N GLY A 164 1.83 -21.25 -1.59
CA GLY A 164 2.31 -21.95 -0.39
C GLY A 164 1.20 -22.21 0.64
N THR A 165 0.27 -21.27 0.84
CA THR A 165 -0.80 -21.40 1.84
C THR A 165 -1.78 -22.54 1.56
N VAL A 166 -1.93 -22.97 0.30
CA VAL A 166 -2.80 -24.10 -0.07
C VAL A 166 -2.34 -25.42 0.60
N GLN A 167 -1.07 -25.50 1.00
CA GLN A 167 -0.50 -26.66 1.70
C GLN A 167 -0.49 -26.51 3.22
N ALA A 168 -0.94 -25.39 3.76
CA ALA A 168 -0.96 -25.15 5.20
C ALA A 168 -2.12 -25.91 5.86
N ASP A 169 -1.80 -26.71 6.88
CA ASP A 169 -2.74 -27.51 7.67
C ASP A 169 -3.00 -26.93 9.08
N ARG A 170 -2.36 -25.80 9.38
CA ARG A 170 -2.43 -25.12 10.67
C ARG A 170 -2.42 -23.59 10.50
N PRO A 171 -2.99 -22.84 11.45
CA PRO A 171 -2.91 -21.39 11.45
C PRO A 171 -1.46 -20.88 11.44
N ALA A 172 -1.23 -19.74 10.78
CA ALA A 172 0.05 -19.06 10.81
C ALA A 172 0.37 -18.55 12.23
N LEU A 173 1.65 -18.61 12.60
CA LEU A 173 2.16 -17.98 13.83
C LEU A 173 2.75 -16.63 13.47
N LEU A 174 2.08 -15.55 13.89
CA LEU A 174 2.53 -14.19 13.61
C LEU A 174 3.70 -13.79 14.52
N GLY A 175 4.76 -13.28 13.91
CA GLY A 175 5.92 -12.69 14.56
C GLY A 175 5.65 -11.35 15.24
N LEU A 176 6.70 -10.80 15.86
CA LEU A 176 6.61 -9.54 16.61
C LEU A 176 6.31 -8.33 15.73
N ASN A 177 6.80 -8.32 14.49
CA ASN A 177 6.65 -7.20 13.55
C ASN A 177 5.33 -7.24 12.76
N GLU A 178 4.44 -8.19 13.05
CA GLU A 178 3.18 -8.41 12.32
C GLU A 178 1.96 -7.91 13.12
N GLY A 179 2.15 -6.89 13.97
CA GLY A 179 1.08 -6.34 14.81
C GLY A 179 -0.14 -5.89 14.01
N ARG A 180 0.07 -5.20 12.88
CA ARG A 180 -1.02 -4.73 12.01
C ARG A 180 -1.79 -5.88 11.34
N ILE A 181 -1.10 -6.96 10.96
CA ILE A 181 -1.72 -8.18 10.43
C ILE A 181 -2.59 -8.84 11.51
N ARG A 182 -2.06 -8.93 12.73
CA ARG A 182 -2.80 -9.46 13.88
C ARG A 182 -4.08 -8.68 14.15
N ALA A 183 -4.01 -7.35 14.12
CA ALA A 183 -5.18 -6.47 14.27
C ALA A 183 -6.20 -6.68 13.14
N PHE A 184 -5.73 -6.80 11.90
CA PHE A 184 -6.57 -7.10 10.74
C PHE A 184 -7.30 -8.45 10.87
N HIS A 185 -6.59 -9.53 11.25
CA HIS A 185 -7.18 -10.85 11.48
C HIS A 185 -8.22 -10.82 12.59
N ALA A 186 -7.93 -10.15 13.71
CA ALA A 186 -8.87 -10.00 14.82
C ALA A 186 -10.16 -9.27 14.39
N ALA A 187 -10.03 -8.18 13.63
CA ALA A 187 -11.17 -7.43 13.10
C ALA A 187 -12.00 -8.28 12.11
N TRP A 188 -11.33 -9.04 11.24
CA TRP A 188 -12.00 -9.95 10.29
C TRP A 188 -12.78 -11.05 11.01
N GLN A 189 -12.18 -11.71 11.98
CA GLN A 189 -12.83 -12.77 12.77
C GLN A 189 -14.03 -12.23 13.55
N ALA A 190 -13.91 -11.04 14.16
CA ALA A 190 -15.02 -10.39 14.85
C ALA A 190 -16.18 -10.05 13.89
N GLY A 191 -15.88 -9.56 12.69
CA GLY A 191 -16.89 -9.26 11.67
C GLY A 191 -17.61 -10.51 11.14
N MET A 192 -16.90 -11.64 11.02
CA MET A 192 -17.48 -12.92 10.59
C MET A 192 -18.37 -13.57 11.65
N ALA A 193 -18.20 -13.24 12.93
CA ALA A 193 -19.01 -13.76 14.02
C ALA A 193 -20.42 -13.11 14.13
N GLY A 194 -20.70 -12.04 13.36
CA GLY A 194 -21.94 -11.26 13.43
C GLY A 194 -22.03 -10.37 14.68
N PRO A 195 -22.97 -9.42 14.74
CA PRO A 195 -23.27 -8.74 15.99
C PRO A 195 -23.87 -9.75 16.98
N ILE A 196 -23.42 -9.73 18.24
CA ILE A 196 -24.03 -10.46 19.36
C ILE A 196 -25.48 -10.01 19.53
#